data_AF-A0A7S2I3N8-F1
#
_entry.id   AF-A0A7S2I3N8-F1
#
_cell.length_a   1.000
_cell.length_b   1.000
_cell.length_c   1.000
_cell.angle_alpha   90.00
_cell.angle_beta   90.00
_cell.angle_gamma   90.00
#
_symmetry.space_group_name_H-M   'P 1'
#
loop_
_entity.id
_entity.type
_entity.pdbx_description
1 polymer ?
#
loop_
_entity_poly.entity_id
_entity_poly.type
_entity_poly.pdbx_seq_one_letter_code
_entity_poly.pdbx_strand_id
1 'polypeptide(L)'
;NEGQMMVEYWQKLFHDERLIAVRNSKNPEYTTLADSFGIKNIYCDCQEDLPQKMNEFLFSDPEEPVLFHVRINRTPCLPLVAPGAALDSMILSDADQEE
;
A
#
# COMPACT_ATOMS: atom_id res chain seq x y z
N ASN A 1 -1.33 2.14 -3.73
CA ASN A 1 -1.95 3.13 -2.82
C ASN A 1 -1.67 4.59 -3.22
N GLU A 2 -0.82 4.85 -4.23
CA GLU A 2 -0.60 6.18 -4.83
C GLU A 2 -0.19 7.29 -3.83
N GLY A 3 0.49 6.91 -2.76
CA GLY A 3 0.94 7.87 -1.75
C GLY A 3 1.75 7.24 -0.62
N GLN A 4 2.30 8.11 0.21
CA GLN A 4 3.09 7.77 1.38
C GLN A 4 2.16 7.55 2.57
N MET A 5 1.38 6.46 2.53
CA MET A 5 0.29 6.20 3.50
C MET A 5 0.74 6.23 4.96
N MET A 6 1.97 5.79 5.26
CA MET A 6 2.52 5.89 6.61
C MET A 6 2.60 7.35 7.08
N VAL A 7 3.25 8.22 6.29
CA VAL A 7 3.41 9.64 6.65
C VAL A 7 2.06 10.37 6.62
N GLU A 8 1.20 10.04 5.65
CA GLU A 8 -0.15 10.60 5.59
C GLU A 8 -0.95 10.29 6.84
N TYR A 9 -0.91 9.06 7.33
CA TYR A 9 -1.68 8.70 8.51
C TYR A 9 -1.16 9.41 9.76
N TRP A 10 0.16 9.58 9.89
CA TRP A 10 0.75 10.42 10.94
C TRP A 10 0.34 11.90 10.80
N GLN A 11 0.25 12.43 9.59
CA GLN A 11 -0.23 13.79 9.35
C GLN A 11 -1.71 13.95 9.73
N LYS A 12 -2.52 12.91 9.53
CA LYS A 12 -3.91 12.88 10.01
C LYS A 12 -3.97 12.88 11.54
N LEU A 13 -3.31 11.92 12.18
CA LEU A 13 -3.41 11.70 13.62
C LEU A 13 -2.77 12.82 14.47
N PHE A 14 -1.66 13.41 14.01
CA PHE A 14 -0.82 14.24 14.88
C PHE A 14 -0.51 15.64 14.32
N HIS A 15 -1.06 15.99 13.16
CA HIS A 15 -0.77 17.27 12.50
C HIS A 15 -2.01 17.94 11.89
N ASP A 16 -3.18 17.78 12.53
CA ASP A 16 -4.44 18.43 12.15
C ASP A 16 -4.84 18.16 10.70
N GLU A 17 -4.61 16.93 10.22
CA GLU A 17 -4.88 16.51 8.85
C GLU A 17 -4.23 17.37 7.76
N ARG A 18 -3.14 18.07 8.08
CA ARG A 18 -2.39 18.87 7.10
C ARG A 18 -1.57 17.97 6.20
N LEU A 19 -2.22 17.45 5.15
CA LEU A 19 -1.63 16.55 4.17
C LEU A 19 -0.67 17.30 3.24
N ILE A 20 0.64 17.13 3.45
CA ILE A 20 1.68 17.82 2.69
C ILE A 20 2.65 16.80 2.08
N ALA A 21 2.82 16.87 0.75
CA ALA A 21 3.79 16.07 -0.01
C ALA A 21 3.68 14.54 0.14
N VAL A 22 2.51 14.03 0.54
CA VAL A 22 2.26 12.58 0.75
C VAL A 22 1.52 11.91 -0.42
N ARG A 23 0.99 12.68 -1.38
CA ARG A 23 0.29 12.15 -2.56
C ARG A 23 1.29 11.93 -3.69
N ASN A 24 1.35 10.73 -4.23
CA ASN A 24 2.16 10.43 -5.41
C ASN A 24 1.29 10.46 -6.66
N SER A 25 1.00 11.66 -7.15
CA SER A 25 0.13 11.86 -8.32
C SER A 25 0.75 11.39 -9.65
N LYS A 26 2.03 11.01 -9.66
CA LYS A 26 2.79 10.63 -10.86
C LYS A 26 3.73 9.47 -10.54
N ASN A 27 3.16 8.30 -10.24
CA ASN A 27 3.96 7.07 -10.27
C ASN A 27 4.22 6.69 -11.73
N PRO A 28 5.36 6.06 -12.04
CA PRO A 28 5.57 5.48 -13.37
C PRO A 28 4.60 4.32 -13.61
N GLU A 29 4.34 4.02 -14.88
CA GLU A 29 3.73 2.77 -15.28
C GLU A 29 4.72 1.63 -15.02
N TYR A 30 4.59 0.95 -13.87
CA TYR A 30 5.55 -0.07 -13.44
C TYR A 30 5.64 -1.27 -14.39
N THR A 31 4.59 -1.55 -15.15
CA THR A 31 4.57 -2.59 -16.20
C THR A 31 5.52 -2.22 -17.34
N THR A 32 5.39 -1.01 -17.89
CA THR A 32 6.31 -0.48 -18.91
C THR A 32 7.75 -0.38 -18.40
N LEU A 33 7.92 -0.03 -17.12
CA LEU A 33 9.24 -0.02 -16.50
C LEU A 33 9.83 -1.44 -16.49
N ALA A 34 9.08 -2.45 -16.05
CA ALA A 34 9.51 -3.84 -16.04
C ALA A 34 9.87 -4.35 -17.44
N ASP A 35 9.05 -4.04 -18.46
CA ASP A 35 9.31 -4.39 -19.85
C ASP A 35 10.67 -3.85 -20.33
N SER A 36 11.03 -2.62 -19.94
CA SER A 36 12.31 -2.02 -20.32
C SER A 36 13.55 -2.73 -19.76
N PHE A 37 13.38 -3.51 -18.69
CA PHE A 37 14.41 -4.35 -18.09
C PHE A 37 14.31 -5.83 -18.49
N GLY A 38 13.35 -6.20 -19.36
CA GLY A 38 13.09 -7.60 -19.70
C GLY A 38 12.52 -8.42 -18.55
N ILE A 39 11.88 -7.76 -17.57
CA ILE A 39 11.29 -8.40 -16.39
C ILE A 39 9.82 -8.71 -16.69
N LYS A 40 9.41 -9.97 -16.49
CA LYS A 40 7.99 -10.35 -16.59
C LYS A 40 7.19 -9.50 -15.60
N ASN A 41 6.01 -9.03 -15.98
CA ASN A 41 5.16 -8.27 -15.09
C ASN A 41 3.70 -8.74 -15.12
N ILE A 42 3.05 -8.53 -13.98
CA ILE A 42 1.64 -8.85 -13.75
C ILE A 42 1.01 -7.60 -13.14
N TYR A 43 -0.18 -7.23 -13.61
CA TYR A 43 -0.96 -6.13 -13.04
C TYR A 43 -2.32 -6.62 -12.55
N CYS A 44 -2.71 -6.19 -11.35
CA CYS A 44 -3.99 -6.52 -10.74
C CYS A 44 -4.67 -5.26 -10.19
N ASP A 45 -5.90 -5.01 -10.64
CA ASP A 45 -6.77 -3.93 -10.16
C ASP A 45 -8.16 -4.40 -9.73
N CYS A 46 -8.36 -5.72 -9.72
CA CYS A 46 -9.61 -6.40 -9.45
C CYS A 46 -9.38 -7.44 -8.34
N GLN A 47 -10.21 -7.43 -7.30
CA GLN A 47 -10.02 -8.32 -6.14
C GLN A 47 -10.27 -9.79 -6.52
N GLU A 48 -11.21 -10.03 -7.43
CA GLU A 48 -11.60 -11.33 -7.94
C GLU A 48 -10.44 -12.02 -8.68
N ASP A 49 -9.60 -11.25 -9.36
CA ASP A 49 -8.44 -11.75 -10.10
C ASP A 49 -7.23 -12.05 -9.19
N LEU A 50 -7.20 -11.47 -7.98
CA LEU A 50 -6.03 -11.51 -7.11
C LEU A 50 -5.57 -12.94 -6.79
N PRO A 51 -6.43 -13.92 -6.46
CA PRO A 51 -6.00 -15.29 -6.18
C PRO A 51 -5.31 -15.94 -7.39
N GLN A 52 -5.85 -15.75 -8.60
CA GLN A 52 -5.29 -16.31 -9.82
C GLN A 52 -3.95 -15.65 -10.17
N LYS A 53 -3.88 -14.31 -10.14
CA LYS A 53 -2.65 -13.56 -10.45
C LYS A 53 -1.55 -13.79 -9.42
N MET A 54 -1.92 -14.00 -8.16
CA MET A 54 -0.97 -14.39 -7.11
C MET A 54 -0.40 -15.80 -7.37
N ASN A 55 -1.23 -16.74 -7.82
CA ASN A 55 -0.75 -18.07 -8.22
C ASN A 55 0.23 -17.97 -9.40
N GLU A 56 -0.10 -17.17 -10.41
CA GLU A 56 0.80 -16.92 -11.54
C GLU A 56 2.14 -16.31 -11.08
N PHE A 57 2.08 -15.26 -10.25
CA PHE A 57 3.26 -14.58 -9.71
C PHE A 57 4.20 -15.51 -8.95
N LEU A 58 3.65 -16.45 -8.17
CA LEU A 58 4.45 -17.31 -7.30
C LEU A 58 4.95 -18.59 -8.00
N PHE A 59 4.23 -19.12 -8.99
CA PHE A 59 4.43 -20.49 -9.46
C PHE A 59 4.65 -20.64 -10.96
N SER A 60 4.29 -19.67 -11.81
CA SER A 60 4.42 -19.86 -13.26
C SER A 60 5.87 -19.88 -13.72
N ASP A 61 6.73 -19.03 -13.16
CA ASP A 61 8.11 -18.83 -13.61
C ASP A 61 9.07 -18.72 -12.41
N PRO A 62 9.33 -19.81 -11.67
CA PRO A 62 10.08 -19.77 -10.40
C PRO A 62 11.56 -19.38 -10.54
N GLU A 63 12.11 -19.42 -11.75
CA GLU A 63 13.51 -19.08 -12.05
C GLU A 63 13.69 -17.66 -12.61
N GLU A 64 12.59 -16.94 -12.85
CA GLU A 64 12.60 -15.62 -13.50
C GLU A 64 12.20 -14.49 -12.53
N PRO A 65 12.76 -13.28 -12.67
CA PRO A 65 12.27 -12.12 -11.93
C PRO A 65 10.88 -11.72 -12.46
N VAL A 66 9.93 -11.54 -11.54
CA VAL A 66 8.58 -11.06 -11.86
C VAL A 66 8.24 -9.83 -11.04
N LEU A 67 7.70 -8.79 -11.68
CA LEU A 67 7.11 -7.63 -11.02
C LEU A 67 5.60 -7.80 -10.91
N PHE A 68 5.06 -7.79 -9.70
CA PHE A 68 3.61 -7.81 -9.49
C PHE A 68 3.11 -6.45 -8.97
N HIS A 69 2.44 -5.70 -9.84
CA HIS A 69 1.85 -4.42 -9.50
C HIS A 69 0.37 -4.59 -9.15
N VAL A 70 0.02 -4.31 -7.89
CA VAL A 70 -1.36 -4.44 -7.38
C VAL A 70 -1.90 -3.08 -6.97
N ARG A 71 -3.03 -2.68 -7.54
CA ARG A 71 -3.81 -1.54 -7.05
C ARG A 71 -4.52 -1.94 -5.77
N ILE A 72 -4.29 -1.17 -4.72
CA ILE A 72 -4.87 -1.39 -3.39
C ILE A 72 -5.58 -0.14 -2.91
N ASN A 73 -6.57 -0.36 -2.04
CA ASN A 73 -7.22 0.71 -1.29
C ASN A 73 -6.22 1.38 -0.33
N ARG A 74 -6.56 2.60 0.05
CA ARG A 74 -5.76 3.43 0.94
C ARG A 74 -6.24 3.20 2.36
N THR A 75 -5.60 2.29 3.05
CA THR A 75 -5.95 1.88 4.41
C THR A 75 -4.81 2.17 5.38
N PRO A 76 -5.11 2.48 6.64
CA PRO A 76 -4.09 2.58 7.67
C PRO A 76 -3.61 1.21 8.13
N CYS A 77 -2.50 1.21 8.86
CA CYS A 77 -1.99 0.04 9.56
C CYS A 77 -2.49 0.10 11.01
N LEU A 78 -3.52 -0.69 11.30
CA LEU A 78 -4.10 -0.84 12.63
C LEU A 78 -3.95 -2.30 13.13
N PRO A 79 -3.87 -2.53 14.45
CA PRO A 79 -3.91 -1.53 15.54
C PRO A 79 -2.61 -0.74 15.66
N LEU A 80 -2.69 0.49 16.19
CA LEU A 80 -1.55 1.40 16.35
C LEU A 80 -1.46 1.94 17.78
N VAL A 81 -0.29 1.80 18.42
CA VAL A 81 0.03 2.48 19.68
C VAL A 81 0.65 3.83 19.35
N ALA A 82 0.01 4.92 19.79
CA ALA A 82 0.52 6.26 19.55
C ALA A 82 1.86 6.49 20.27
N PRO A 83 2.74 7.38 19.76
CA PRO A 83 4.01 7.68 20.40
C PRO A 83 3.81 8.17 21.84
N GLY A 84 4.46 7.50 22.79
CA GLY A 84 4.34 7.82 24.21
C GLY A 84 3.13 7.21 24.93
N ALA A 85 2.24 6.51 24.23
CA ALA A 85 1.17 5.73 24.87
C ALA A 85 1.68 4.39 25.42
N ALA A 86 0.94 3.84 26.39
CA ALA A 86 1.17 2.50 26.89
C ALA A 86 0.73 1.44 25.87
N LEU A 87 1.32 0.24 25.92
CA LEU A 87 1.07 -0.82 24.92
C LEU A 87 -0.38 -1.32 24.88
N ASP A 88 -1.09 -1.22 25.99
CA ASP A 88 -2.51 -1.57 26.12
C ASP A 88 -3.46 -0.46 25.63
N SER A 89 -2.95 0.74 25.36
CA SER A 89 -3.72 1.88 24.85
C SER A 89 -3.60 2.00 23.33
N MET A 90 -4.17 1.02 22.61
CA MET A 90 -4.13 0.97 21.14
C MET A 90 -5.31 1.69 20.48
N ILE A 91 -5.06 2.31 19.33
CA ILE A 91 -6.10 2.72 18.37
C ILE A 91 -6.46 1.48 17.56
N LEU A 92 -7.74 1.08 17.60
CA LEU A 92 -8.22 -0.18 16.98
C LEU A 92 -8.94 0.06 15.64
N SER A 93 -9.64 1.19 15.50
CA SER A 93 -10.32 1.56 14.27
C SER A 93 -10.12 3.04 13.94
N ASP A 94 -10.34 3.40 12.68
CA ASP A 94 -10.31 4.80 12.22
C ASP A 94 -11.44 5.66 12.81
N ALA A 95 -12.49 5.05 13.36
CA ALA A 95 -13.65 5.74 13.92
C ALA A 95 -13.45 6.17 15.39
N ASP A 96 -12.46 5.61 16.09
CA ASP A 96 -12.20 5.88 17.51
C ASP A 96 -11.52 7.26 17.75
N GLN A 97 -11.60 8.18 16.77
CA GLN A 97 -10.94 9.49 16.75
C GLN A 97 -11.95 10.67 16.71
N GLU A 98 -13.26 10.41 16.82
CA GLU A 98 -14.32 11.45 16.86
C GLU A 98 -14.72 11.94 18.29
N GLU A 99 -14.02 11.49 19.35
CA GLU A 99 -14.19 12.02 20.73
C GLU A 99 -13.06 12.97 21.14
#